data_AF-A0A158L4H5-F1
#
_entry.id   AF-A0A158L4H5-F1
#
_cell.length_a   1.000
_cell.length_b   1.000
_cell.length_c   1.000
_cell.angle_alpha   90.00
_cell.angle_beta   90.00
_cell.angle_gamma   90.00
#
_symmetry.space_group_name_H-M   'P 1'
#
loop_
_entity.id
_entity.type
_entity.pdbx_description
1 polymer ?
#
loop_
_entity_poly.entity_id
_entity_poly.type
_entity_poly.pdbx_seq_one_letter_code
_entity_poly.pdbx_strand_id
1 'polypeptide(L)'
;MTQPYERTKALTDTRRLLETLHESEQPLMWALVRTAAASALRHYPNDDDVAASAAALPSLWASPPAQQTFAAKADCNQEVRNLTGKLRLVEFKPPR
;
A
#
# COMPACT_ATOMS: atom_id res chain seq x y z
N MET A 1 10.06 31.38 8.31
CA MET A 1 8.64 31.01 8.41
C MET A 1 8.27 30.34 7.09
N THR A 2 7.84 29.07 7.09
CA THR A 2 7.38 28.40 5.85
C THR A 2 5.99 28.91 5.50
N GLN A 3 5.72 29.20 4.24
CA GLN A 3 4.43 29.73 3.81
C GLN A 3 3.35 28.62 3.80
N PRO A 4 2.06 28.95 4.03
CA PRO A 4 0.97 27.97 3.96
C PRO A 4 0.95 27.17 2.65
N TYR A 5 1.26 27.82 1.53
CA TYR A 5 1.38 27.17 0.22
C TYR A 5 2.45 26.07 0.19
N GLU A 6 3.60 26.30 0.80
CA GLU A 6 4.70 25.32 0.84
C GLU A 6 4.30 24.06 1.63
N ARG A 7 3.50 24.22 2.70
CA ARG A 7 2.99 23.11 3.50
C ARG A 7 1.97 22.27 2.73
N THR A 8 1.02 22.93 2.05
CA THR A 8 0.04 22.23 1.20
C THR A 8 0.73 21.48 0.06
N LYS A 9 1.75 22.11 -0.55
CA LYS A 9 2.56 21.47 -1.58
C LYS A 9 3.29 20.24 -1.02
N ALA A 10 3.90 20.34 0.16
CA ALA A 10 4.57 19.21 0.81
C ALA A 10 3.65 18.01 1.08
N LEU A 11 2.41 18.25 1.54
CA LEU A 11 1.40 17.20 1.70
C LEU A 11 1.05 16.52 0.37
N THR A 12 0.82 17.33 -0.67
CA THR A 12 0.46 16.83 -2.00
C THR A 12 1.60 16.02 -2.61
N ASP A 13 2.84 16.50 -2.49
CA ASP A 13 4.04 15.80 -2.96
C ASP A 13 4.28 14.49 -2.18
N THR A 14 4.04 14.49 -0.87
CA THR A 14 4.13 13.28 -0.03
C THR A 14 3.12 12.23 -0.47
N ARG A 15 1.86 12.62 -0.69
CA ARG A 15 0.81 11.71 -1.17
C ARG A 15 1.19 11.10 -2.51
N ARG A 16 1.60 11.94 -3.48
CA ARG A 16 2.01 11.48 -4.81
C ARG A 16 3.20 10.53 -4.76
N LEU A 17 4.17 10.79 -3.88
CA LEU A 17 5.29 9.89 -3.64
C LEU A 17 4.80 8.52 -3.16
N LEU A 18 3.90 8.47 -2.18
CA LEU A 18 3.36 7.22 -1.64
C LEU A 18 2.52 6.45 -2.68
N GLU A 19 1.69 7.14 -3.47
CA GLU A 19 0.94 6.54 -4.57
C GLU A 19 1.89 5.93 -5.61
N THR A 20 2.93 6.66 -6.00
CA THR A 20 3.96 6.17 -6.93
C THR A 20 4.69 4.93 -6.38
N LEU A 21 4.99 4.91 -5.08
CA LEU A 21 5.63 3.76 -4.43
C LEU A 21 4.69 2.54 -4.37
N HIS A 22 3.38 2.75 -4.21
CA HIS A 22 2.39 1.68 -4.20
C HIS A 22 2.18 1.07 -5.60
N GLU A 23 2.14 1.92 -6.63
CA GLU A 23 1.95 1.51 -8.04
C GLU A 23 3.21 0.91 -8.68
N SER A 24 4.38 1.07 -8.05
CA SER A 24 5.64 0.60 -8.62
C SER A 24 5.79 -0.92 -8.49
N GLU A 25 5.81 -1.61 -9.63
CA GLU A 25 6.17 -3.04 -9.71
C GLU A 25 7.69 -3.27 -9.84
N GLN A 26 8.46 -2.21 -10.05
CA GLN A 26 9.89 -2.27 -10.32
C GLN A 26 10.72 -2.16 -9.04
N PRO A 27 11.94 -2.74 -9.02
CA PRO A 27 12.84 -2.58 -7.88
C PRO A 27 13.16 -1.11 -7.64
N LEU A 28 12.81 -0.63 -6.45
CA LEU A 28 12.97 0.77 -6.05
C LEU A 28 14.43 1.11 -5.80
N MET A 29 14.90 2.21 -6.39
CA MET A 29 16.20 2.78 -6.03
C MET A 29 16.06 3.62 -4.75
N TRP A 30 16.31 2.99 -3.61
CA TRP A 30 16.13 3.58 -2.27
C TRP A 30 16.85 4.90 -2.02
N ALA A 31 17.92 5.22 -2.76
CA ALA A 31 18.59 6.51 -2.67
C ALA A 31 17.70 7.66 -3.17
N LEU A 32 17.01 7.48 -4.31
CA LEU A 32 16.06 8.47 -4.82
C LEU A 32 14.86 8.62 -3.91
N VAL A 33 14.32 7.51 -3.42
CA VAL A 33 13.18 7.51 -2.48
C VAL A 33 13.53 8.32 -1.24
N ARG A 34 14.72 8.14 -0.66
CA ARG A 34 15.18 8.92 0.49
C ARG A 34 15.31 10.42 0.19
N THR A 35 15.85 10.78 -0.98
CA THR A 35 15.97 12.19 -1.38
C THR A 35 14.60 12.83 -1.59
N ALA A 36 13.68 12.12 -2.25
CA ALA A 36 12.30 12.59 -2.46
C ALA A 36 11.56 12.75 -1.12
N ALA A 37 11.68 11.77 -0.22
CA ALA A 37 11.11 11.84 1.12
C ALA A 37 11.69 13.01 1.92
N ALA A 38 13.01 13.23 1.89
CA ALA A 38 13.63 14.36 2.57
C ALA A 38 13.14 15.72 2.05
N SER A 39 12.92 15.83 0.73
CA SER A 39 12.34 17.02 0.11
C SER A 39 10.91 17.27 0.58
N ALA A 40 10.08 16.23 0.62
CA ALA A 40 8.70 16.31 1.07
C ALA A 40 8.59 16.65 2.57
N LEU A 41 9.49 16.10 3.39
CA LEU A 41 9.50 16.32 4.83
C LEU A 41 10.01 17.71 5.25
N ARG A 42 10.78 18.41 4.40
CA ARG A 42 11.36 19.73 4.73
C ARG A 42 10.31 20.78 5.08
N HIS A 43 9.14 20.73 4.44
CA HIS A 43 8.05 21.68 4.64
C HIS A 43 6.78 20.99 5.14
N TYR A 44 6.91 19.79 5.72
CA TYR A 44 5.77 19.05 6.22
C TYR A 44 5.12 19.82 7.38
N PRO A 45 3.78 19.89 7.43
CA PRO A 45 3.07 20.53 8.54
C PRO A 45 3.49 19.91 9.89
N ASN A 46 3.55 20.74 10.92
CA ASN A 46 3.80 20.26 12.27
C ASN A 46 2.58 19.50 12.81
N ASP A 47 2.76 18.80 13.93
CA ASP A 47 1.69 18.00 14.52
C ASP A 47 0.44 18.82 14.86
N ASP A 48 0.61 20.11 15.22
CA ASP A 48 -0.51 21.02 15.49
C ASP A 48 -1.33 21.32 14.23
N ASP A 49 -0.68 21.60 13.09
CA ASP A 49 -1.34 21.81 11.80
C ASP A 49 -2.09 20.55 11.37
N VAL A 50 -1.50 19.37 11.61
CA VAL A 50 -2.13 18.07 11.32
C VAL A 50 -3.34 17.84 12.24
N ALA A 51 -3.21 18.06 13.55
CA ALA A 51 -4.29 17.91 14.52
C ALA A 51 -5.45 18.87 14.24
N ALA A 52 -5.16 20.12 13.90
CA ALA A 52 -6.17 21.09 13.49
C ALA A 52 -6.89 20.64 12.21
N SER A 53 -6.17 20.09 11.24
CA SER A 53 -6.78 19.54 10.01
C SER A 53 -7.63 18.30 10.28
N ALA A 54 -7.23 17.45 11.23
CA ALA A 54 -7.98 16.26 11.64
C ALA A 54 -9.28 16.64 12.35
N ALA A 55 -9.24 17.67 13.19
CA ALA A 55 -10.42 18.23 13.84
C ALA A 55 -11.38 18.89 12.84
N ALA A 56 -10.85 19.57 11.81
CA ALA A 56 -11.65 20.26 10.80
C ALA A 56 -12.27 19.31 9.76
N LEU A 57 -11.57 18.24 9.38
CA LEU A 57 -11.98 17.27 8.37
C LEU A 57 -11.92 15.82 8.90
N PRO A 58 -12.70 15.50 9.93
CA PRO A 58 -12.63 14.18 10.57
C PRO A 58 -13.00 13.05 9.61
N SER A 59 -13.85 13.30 8.60
CA SER A 59 -14.21 12.28 7.60
C SER A 59 -13.07 11.89 6.67
N LEU A 60 -12.05 12.75 6.49
CA LEU A 60 -10.88 12.48 5.67
C LEU A 60 -9.80 11.69 6.45
N TRP A 61 -9.67 12.00 7.74
CA TRP A 61 -8.68 11.41 8.64
C TRP A 61 -9.20 10.26 9.49
N ALA A 62 -10.52 10.04 9.52
CA ALA A 62 -11.12 8.90 10.20
C ALA A 62 -10.56 7.60 9.63
N SER A 63 -10.37 6.60 10.50
CA SER A 63 -10.11 5.25 10.04
C SER A 63 -11.15 4.86 9.00
N PRO A 64 -10.73 4.35 7.82
CA PRO A 64 -11.69 3.86 6.85
C PRO A 64 -12.61 2.86 7.56
N PRO A 65 -13.93 2.88 7.27
CA PRO A 65 -14.83 1.88 7.83
C PRO A 65 -14.22 0.51 7.52
N ALA A 66 -14.22 -0.39 8.50
CA ALA A 66 -13.51 -1.68 8.52
C ALA A 66 -13.87 -2.67 7.38
N GLN A 67 -14.55 -2.20 6.35
CA GLN A 67 -15.13 -2.94 5.25
C GLN A 67 -14.23 -3.02 4.01
N GLN A 68 -13.01 -2.51 4.08
CA GLN A 68 -11.95 -2.92 3.15
C GLN A 68 -11.12 -4.05 3.76
N THR A 69 -11.79 -5.09 4.27
CA THR A 69 -11.29 -6.44 4.01
C THR A 69 -11.22 -6.54 2.49
N PHE A 70 -10.04 -6.27 1.92
CA PHE A 70 -9.67 -6.88 0.67
C PHE A 70 -10.07 -8.34 0.85
N ALA A 71 -11.08 -8.77 0.11
CA ALA A 71 -11.33 -10.17 -0.17
C ALA A 71 -10.12 -10.66 -0.98
N ALA A 72 -8.98 -10.73 -0.30
CA ALA A 72 -7.72 -11.16 -0.83
C ALA A 72 -7.80 -12.67 -0.91
N LYS A 73 -8.10 -13.13 -2.13
CA LYS A 73 -7.66 -14.41 -2.69
C LYS A 73 -8.12 -15.66 -1.91
N ALA A 74 -9.39 -16.04 -2.07
CA ALA A 74 -9.77 -17.45 -1.95
C ALA A 74 -9.46 -18.27 -3.23
N ASP A 75 -9.19 -17.65 -4.39
CA ASP A 75 -9.16 -18.39 -5.67
C ASP A 75 -7.81 -18.90 -6.16
N CYS A 76 -6.67 -18.55 -5.55
CA CYS A 76 -5.38 -19.08 -6.03
C CYS A 76 -5.12 -20.54 -5.58
N ASN A 77 -5.85 -21.06 -4.58
CA ASN A 77 -5.58 -22.37 -3.99
C ASN A 77 -6.67 -23.44 -4.23
N GLN A 78 -7.76 -23.10 -4.92
CA GLN A 78 -8.82 -24.05 -5.24
C GLN A 78 -8.48 -24.90 -6.47
N GLU A 79 -7.77 -24.33 -7.45
CA GLU A 79 -7.46 -25.03 -8.71
C GLU A 79 -6.39 -26.12 -8.54
N VAL A 80 -5.39 -25.89 -7.69
CA VAL A 80 -4.35 -26.90 -7.35
C VAL A 80 -4.92 -28.09 -6.55
N ARG A 81 -5.94 -27.87 -5.72
CA ARG A 81 -6.64 -28.95 -4.99
C ARG A 81 -7.49 -29.81 -5.93
N ASN A 82 -8.13 -29.20 -6.93
CA ASN A 82 -8.95 -29.92 -7.91
C ASN A 82 -8.10 -30.76 -8.88
N LEU A 83 -6.87 -30.35 -9.17
CA LEU A 83 -5.92 -31.15 -9.97
C LEU A 83 -5.28 -32.29 -9.15
N THR A 84 -5.02 -32.07 -7.86
CA THR A 84 -4.43 -33.10 -6.98
C THR A 84 -5.44 -34.21 -6.64
N GLY A 85 -6.75 -33.92 -6.70
CA GLY A 85 -7.83 -34.91 -6.51
C GLY A 85 -8.06 -35.85 -7.70
N LYS A 86 -7.55 -35.53 -8.90
CA LYS A 86 -7.73 -36.37 -10.12
C LYS A 86 -6.58 -37.32 -10.42
N LEU A 87 -5.49 -37.29 -9.66
CA LEU A 87 -4.26 -38.07 -9.94
C LEU A 87 -3.97 -39.21 -8.94
N ARG A 88 -4.91 -39.59 -8.08
CA ARG A 88 -4.85 -40.85 -7.32
C ARG A 88 -5.91 -41.84 -7.77
N LEU A 89 -5.73 -42.42 -8.96
CA LEU A 89 -6.06 -43.84 -9.17
C LEU A 89 -5.41 -44.34 -10.46
N VAL A 90 -4.10 -44.54 -10.42
CA VAL A 90 -3.50 -45.60 -11.25
C VAL A 90 -2.47 -46.29 -10.37
N GLU A 91 -2.88 -47.45 -9.86
CA GLU A 91 -1.97 -48.39 -9.19
C GLU A 91 -0.75 -48.62 -10.07
N PHE A 92 0.41 -48.22 -9.57
CA PHE A 92 1.68 -48.61 -10.15
C PHE A 92 2.00 -50.02 -9.64
N LYS A 93 1.61 -51.04 -10.40
CA LYS A 93 1.98 -52.44 -10.16
C LYS A 93 3.36 -52.72 -10.77
N PRO A 94 4.41 -52.97 -9.98
CA PRO A 94 5.73 -53.29 -10.52
C PRO A 94 5.79 -54.74 -11.05
N PRO A 95 6.59 -55.03 -12.10
CA PRO A 95 6.68 -56.36 -12.67
C PRO A 95 7.75 -57.26 -12.00
N ARG A 96 7.34 -58.53 -11.88
CA ARG A 96 8.05 -59.80 -11.56
C ARG A 96 8.26 -60.15 -10.10
#